data_AF-A0A2W5SUU0-F1
#
_entry.id   AF-A0A2W5SUU0-F1
#
_cell.length_a   1.000
_cell.length_b   1.000
_cell.length_c   1.000
_cell.angle_alpha   90.00
_cell.angle_beta   90.00
_cell.angle_gamma   90.00
#
_symmetry.space_group_name_H-M   'P 1'
#
loop_
_entity.id
_entity.type
_entity.pdbx_description
1 polymer ?
#
loop_
_entity_poly.entity_id
_entity_poly.type
_entity_poly.pdbx_seq_one_letter_code
_entity_poly.pdbx_strand_id
1 'polypeptide(L)'
;MPVIAIDEISVIEEQSPILGREGYDNTVRERMFAFMLSGKDDQGVIAAEKREIARTRLNAQLSVIADLLGPLEKRFERIEKADPEETIERVDSTIASVSAALAQFEDDRVKILEERKTASKELQHADTQILAIDELLTRYRLLDERYISDLARLDFISEGAHYFEALQDVKCPLCDQPMTPDHAHTAASGSVEVYASARAEAAKILAQRKDLKDAIASLETRRVARDQQRSTALGIMERTDRQLRGDVQVGLETSTARLQTLVSRRVELEASKVDREQLESLRAMKDEIERTASAARGVKREWEPLPSKALRAFCDEVEVVLREWHWVGAGRVEFDARAYDIIVDGQARQSHGKGVRAVLYSAFVIALLRYCNRERRPHPGLVVIDSPLTSYKKRGAQIKGADGPVAASVEAAFWEALKSVDKSIQIIVIENKEPPSDVADAVHYEWFAGDTAQDGDRVAFIPAP
;
A
#
# COMPACT_ATOMS: atom_id res chain seq x y z
N MET A 1 20.39 33.98 40.28
CA MET A 1 21.11 34.63 39.17
C MET A 1 22.31 35.36 39.77
N PRO A 2 23.54 34.89 39.52
CA PRO A 2 24.74 35.35 40.25
C PRO A 2 25.09 36.83 39.99
N VAL A 3 24.45 37.47 39.02
CA VAL A 3 24.66 38.89 38.66
C VAL A 3 23.57 39.85 39.16
N ILE A 4 22.60 39.38 39.95
CA ILE A 4 21.53 40.24 40.51
C ILE A 4 21.49 40.15 42.04
N ALA A 5 21.59 38.94 42.59
CA ALA A 5 21.67 38.71 44.02
C ALA A 5 22.87 37.80 44.30
N ILE A 6 23.80 38.31 45.10
CA ILE A 6 25.10 37.71 45.37
C ILE A 6 25.17 37.46 46.87
N ASP A 7 25.36 36.21 47.26
CA ASP A 7 25.59 35.84 48.66
C ASP A 7 27.07 35.98 49.05
N GLU A 8 27.36 35.99 50.36
CA GLU A 8 28.71 36.11 50.90
C GLU A 8 29.67 35.04 50.36
N ILE A 9 29.18 33.85 50.01
CA ILE A 9 30.02 32.76 49.49
C ILE A 9 30.43 33.06 48.04
N SER A 10 29.48 33.46 47.21
CA SER A 10 29.67 33.73 45.78
C SER A 10 30.59 34.93 45.54
N VAL A 11 30.48 35.98 46.36
CA VAL A 11 31.30 37.19 46.21
C VAL A 11 32.80 36.89 46.43
N ILE A 12 33.14 35.90 47.28
CA ILE A 12 34.51 35.45 47.55
C ILE A 12 34.93 34.19 46.79
N GLU A 13 34.12 33.65 45.86
CA GLU A 13 34.44 32.44 45.10
C GLU A 13 35.41 32.72 43.94
N GLU A 14 36.13 31.68 43.49
CA GLU A 14 37.07 31.77 42.35
C GLU A 14 36.32 31.68 41.00
N GLN A 15 35.13 31.09 41.02
CA GLN A 15 34.21 30.98 39.90
C GLN A 15 33.90 32.35 39.29
N SER A 16 33.74 32.40 37.96
CA SER A 16 33.31 33.60 37.25
C SER A 16 32.01 34.20 37.84
N PRO A 17 31.84 35.54 37.85
CA PRO A 17 30.56 36.15 38.20
C PRO A 17 29.38 35.75 37.30
N ILE A 18 29.66 35.24 36.09
CA ILE A 18 28.65 34.81 35.12
C ILE A 18 28.39 33.30 35.24
N LEU A 19 29.46 32.49 35.29
CA LEU A 19 29.35 31.03 35.33
C LEU A 19 28.99 30.57 36.75
N GLY A 20 27.99 29.69 36.87
CA GLY A 20 27.68 29.07 38.17
C GLY A 20 28.59 27.89 38.47
N ARG A 21 28.38 27.24 39.63
CA ARG A 21 28.99 25.93 39.94
C ARG A 21 28.75 24.93 38.80
N GLU A 22 29.70 24.03 38.56
CA GLU A 22 29.66 23.06 37.47
C GLU A 22 28.29 22.35 37.38
N GLY A 23 27.62 22.51 36.24
CA GLY A 23 26.27 22.00 36.01
C GLY A 23 25.76 22.30 34.60
N TYR A 24 24.53 21.87 34.31
CA TYR A 24 23.91 21.96 32.98
C TYR A 24 23.49 23.38 32.55
N ASP A 25 23.75 24.40 33.36
CA ASP A 25 23.24 25.77 33.16
C ASP A 25 24.23 26.74 32.48
N ASN A 26 25.46 26.31 32.15
CA ASN A 26 26.47 27.22 31.60
C ASN A 26 26.00 27.90 30.32
N THR A 27 25.43 27.15 29.37
CA THR A 27 24.89 27.73 28.14
C THR A 27 23.81 28.78 28.42
N VAL A 28 22.92 28.53 29.38
CA VAL A 28 21.86 29.50 29.76
C VAL A 28 22.47 30.78 30.32
N ARG A 29 23.50 30.66 31.16
CA ARG A 29 24.17 31.81 31.80
C ARG A 29 25.00 32.63 30.83
N GLU A 30 25.73 31.96 29.93
CA GLU A 30 26.47 32.61 28.84
C GLU A 30 25.53 33.40 27.93
N ARG A 31 24.39 32.80 27.56
CA ARG A 31 23.38 33.46 26.72
C ARG A 31 22.65 34.59 27.45
N MET A 32 22.38 34.45 28.75
CA MET A 32 21.85 35.53 29.58
C MET A 32 22.81 36.73 29.58
N PHE A 33 24.12 36.51 29.76
CA PHE A 33 25.10 37.59 29.70
C PHE A 33 25.18 38.22 28.31
N ALA A 34 25.19 37.42 27.24
CA ALA A 34 25.12 37.92 25.86
C ALA A 34 23.86 38.76 25.62
N PHE A 35 22.72 38.37 26.18
CA PHE A 35 21.47 39.11 26.12
C PHE A 35 21.54 40.43 26.89
N MET A 36 22.11 40.45 28.10
CA MET A 36 22.32 41.69 28.86
C MET A 36 23.29 42.65 28.16
N LEU A 37 24.28 42.13 27.42
CA LEU A 37 25.19 42.98 26.64
C LEU A 37 24.57 43.51 25.34
N SER A 38 23.84 42.67 24.61
CA SER A 38 23.38 42.93 23.23
C SER A 38 21.92 43.36 23.11
N GLY A 39 21.06 42.99 24.06
CA GLY A 39 19.61 43.10 23.97
C GLY A 39 18.93 42.15 22.97
N LYS A 40 19.65 41.20 22.36
CA LYS A 40 19.11 40.23 21.40
C LYS A 40 18.84 38.88 22.08
N ASP A 41 17.58 38.47 22.15
CA ASP A 41 17.18 37.15 22.66
C ASP A 41 17.35 36.07 21.58
N ASP A 42 17.52 34.81 21.99
CA ASP A 42 17.79 33.64 21.14
C ASP A 42 16.50 32.96 20.63
N GLN A 43 15.35 33.65 20.60
CA GLN A 43 14.06 33.06 20.20
C GLN A 43 14.04 32.49 18.78
N GLY A 44 14.92 32.95 17.89
CA GLY A 44 15.06 32.44 16.53
C GLY A 44 15.85 31.12 16.42
N VAL A 45 16.42 30.61 17.53
CA VAL A 45 17.22 29.39 17.51
C VAL A 45 16.31 28.17 17.56
N ILE A 46 16.05 27.60 16.38
CA ILE A 46 15.29 26.36 16.24
C ILE A 46 16.11 25.22 16.85
N ALA A 47 15.55 24.57 17.88
CA ALA A 47 16.12 23.38 18.44
C ALA A 47 16.08 22.23 17.41
N ALA A 48 17.19 22.00 16.70
CA ALA A 48 17.43 20.76 15.98
C ALA A 48 17.10 19.54 16.86
N GLU A 49 16.33 18.61 16.30
CA GLU A 49 15.92 17.34 16.90
C GLU A 49 17.14 16.58 17.47
N LYS A 50 16.98 15.93 18.63
CA LYS A 50 18.07 15.14 19.21
C LYS A 50 18.52 14.07 18.21
N ARG A 51 19.81 14.05 17.90
CA ARG A 51 20.43 13.12 16.93
C ARG A 51 20.07 11.66 17.17
N GLU A 52 19.86 11.29 18.43
CA GLU A 52 19.44 9.95 18.85
C GLU A 52 18.01 9.61 18.36
N ILE A 53 17.06 10.55 18.45
CA ILE A 53 15.67 10.36 18.00
C ILE A 53 15.63 10.21 16.47
N ALA A 54 16.35 11.08 15.75
CA ALA A 54 16.45 11.01 14.29
C ALA A 54 17.07 9.68 13.83
N ARG A 55 18.11 9.19 14.52
CA ARG A 55 18.77 7.91 14.21
C ARG A 55 17.84 6.72 14.50
N THR A 56 17.12 6.74 15.63
CA THR A 56 16.16 5.68 15.97
C THR A 56 15.03 5.61 14.95
N ARG A 57 14.50 6.75 14.50
CA ARG A 57 13.46 6.80 13.45
C ARG A 57 13.96 6.23 12.12
N LEU A 58 15.14 6.64 11.66
CA LEU A 58 15.71 6.15 10.40
C LEU A 58 16.01 4.65 10.46
N ASN A 59 16.55 4.15 11.58
CA ASN A 59 16.78 2.73 11.79
C ASN A 59 15.46 1.93 11.81
N ALA A 60 14.40 2.47 12.43
CA ALA A 60 13.09 1.83 12.42
C ALA A 60 12.50 1.72 11.01
N GLN A 61 12.62 2.78 10.19
CA GLN A 61 12.20 2.75 8.79
C GLN A 61 13.00 1.73 7.96
N LEU A 62 14.32 1.67 8.14
CA LEU A 62 15.17 0.67 7.49
C LEU A 62 14.82 -0.77 7.90
N SER A 63 14.49 -1.00 9.18
CA SER A 63 14.06 -2.31 9.67
C SER A 63 12.78 -2.77 8.97
N VAL A 64 11.77 -1.90 8.88
CA VAL A 64 10.50 -2.23 8.20
C VAL A 64 10.73 -2.56 6.72
N ILE A 65 11.57 -1.79 6.02
CA ILE A 65 11.89 -2.07 4.62
C ILE A 65 12.65 -3.39 4.47
N ALA A 66 13.59 -3.69 5.38
CA ALA A 66 14.31 -4.96 5.38
C ALA A 66 13.36 -6.16 5.61
N ASP A 67 12.39 -6.02 6.53
CA ASP A 67 11.36 -7.04 6.79
C ASP A 67 10.46 -7.28 5.58
N LEU A 68 10.18 -6.25 4.78
CA LEU A 68 9.41 -6.35 3.53
C LEU A 68 10.25 -6.92 2.36
N LEU A 69 11.54 -6.60 2.29
CA LEU A 69 12.45 -7.09 1.25
C LEU A 69 12.75 -8.59 1.40
N GLY A 70 12.99 -9.06 2.62
CA GLY A 70 13.41 -10.44 2.87
C GLY A 70 12.50 -11.52 2.25
N PRO A 71 11.17 -11.46 2.42
CA PRO A 71 10.23 -12.39 1.79
C PRO A 71 10.22 -12.31 0.26
N LEU A 72 10.36 -11.11 -0.31
CA LEU A 72 10.37 -10.89 -1.76
C LEU A 72 11.65 -11.44 -2.39
N GLU A 73 12.81 -11.17 -1.79
CA GLU A 73 14.11 -11.66 -2.27
C GLU A 73 14.17 -13.20 -2.26
N LYS A 74 13.71 -13.85 -1.18
CA LYS A 74 13.59 -15.32 -1.13
C LYS A 74 12.64 -15.90 -2.18
N ARG A 75 11.59 -15.15 -2.55
CA ARG A 75 10.66 -15.56 -3.61
C ARG A 75 11.33 -15.47 -4.98
N PHE A 76 12.13 -14.42 -5.22
CA PHE A 76 12.89 -14.25 -6.46
C PHE A 76 14.03 -15.25 -6.64
N GLU A 77 14.75 -15.64 -5.58
CA GLU A 77 15.75 -16.71 -5.64
C GLU A 77 15.17 -18.04 -6.14
N ARG A 78 13.86 -18.29 -5.94
CA ARG A 78 13.17 -19.46 -6.49
C ARG A 78 12.70 -19.26 -7.94
N ILE A 79 12.52 -18.02 -8.40
CA ILE A 79 11.95 -17.67 -9.71
C ILE A 79 13.04 -17.48 -10.79
N GLU A 80 14.28 -17.13 -10.42
CA GLU A 80 15.40 -16.89 -11.37
C GLU A 80 15.82 -18.09 -12.26
N LYS A 81 15.11 -19.22 -12.18
CA LYS A 81 15.22 -20.32 -13.16
C LYS A 81 14.19 -20.24 -14.29
N ALA A 82 13.50 -19.11 -14.45
CA ALA A 82 12.57 -18.89 -15.55
C ALA A 82 13.33 -18.57 -16.86
N ASP A 83 12.84 -19.11 -17.96
CA ASP A 83 13.39 -18.92 -19.29
C ASP A 83 13.29 -17.42 -19.68
N PRO A 84 14.41 -16.73 -19.97
CA PRO A 84 14.39 -15.31 -20.35
C PRO A 84 13.63 -15.04 -21.65
N GLU A 85 13.34 -16.07 -22.45
CA GLU A 85 12.51 -15.96 -23.64
C GLU A 85 11.00 -15.98 -23.36
N GLU A 86 10.55 -16.35 -22.16
CA GLU A 86 9.12 -16.50 -21.82
C GLU A 86 8.51 -15.19 -21.31
N THR A 87 8.11 -14.32 -22.25
CA THR A 87 7.45 -13.04 -21.93
C THR A 87 5.92 -13.15 -21.86
N ILE A 88 5.29 -12.27 -21.08
CA ILE A 88 3.81 -12.15 -20.99
C ILE A 88 3.21 -11.98 -22.40
N GLU A 89 3.83 -11.16 -23.26
CA GLU A 89 3.37 -10.92 -24.64
C GLU A 89 3.39 -12.20 -25.50
N ARG A 90 4.42 -13.04 -25.36
CA ARG A 90 4.49 -14.33 -26.07
C ARG A 90 3.42 -15.30 -25.58
N VAL A 91 3.21 -15.37 -24.26
CA VAL A 91 2.13 -16.19 -23.67
C VAL A 91 0.77 -15.70 -24.15
N ASP A 92 0.54 -14.38 -24.19
CA ASP A 92 -0.70 -13.77 -24.71
C ASP A 92 -0.94 -14.10 -26.18
N SER A 93 0.09 -14.01 -27.02
CA SER A 93 0.00 -14.39 -28.43
C SER A 93 -0.34 -15.88 -28.60
N THR A 94 0.19 -16.73 -27.73
CA THR A 94 -0.08 -18.17 -27.74
C THR A 94 -1.50 -18.46 -27.25
N ILE A 95 -1.96 -17.76 -26.20
CA ILE A 95 -3.35 -17.81 -25.70
C ILE A 95 -4.31 -17.42 -26.82
N ALA A 96 -4.05 -16.33 -27.54
CA ALA A 96 -4.89 -15.89 -28.66
C ALA A 96 -4.95 -16.95 -29.77
N SER A 97 -3.82 -17.55 -30.13
CA SER A 97 -3.74 -18.62 -31.13
C SER A 97 -4.52 -19.88 -30.71
N VAL A 98 -4.34 -20.34 -29.46
CA VAL A 98 -5.08 -21.50 -28.93
C VAL A 98 -6.57 -21.21 -28.80
N SER A 99 -6.95 -19.99 -28.43
CA SER A 99 -8.36 -19.56 -28.34
C SER A 99 -9.02 -19.52 -29.72
N ALA A 100 -8.30 -19.06 -30.76
CA ALA A 100 -8.78 -19.10 -32.13
C ALA A 100 -8.95 -20.55 -32.64
N ALA A 101 -8.02 -21.45 -32.29
CA ALA A 101 -8.15 -22.87 -32.61
C ALA A 101 -9.36 -23.51 -31.90
N LEU A 102 -9.61 -23.17 -30.64
CA LEU A 102 -10.80 -23.61 -29.90
C LEU A 102 -12.10 -23.15 -30.56
N ALA A 103 -12.16 -21.88 -30.98
CA ALA A 103 -13.31 -21.35 -31.71
C ALA A 103 -13.55 -22.11 -33.03
N GLN A 104 -12.48 -22.43 -33.75
CA GLN A 104 -12.58 -23.24 -34.97
C GLN A 104 -13.13 -24.65 -34.69
N PHE A 105 -12.66 -25.33 -33.65
CA PHE A 105 -13.19 -26.64 -33.27
C PHE A 105 -14.67 -26.58 -32.85
N GLU A 106 -15.09 -25.52 -32.16
CA GLU A 106 -16.49 -25.29 -31.81
C GLU A 106 -17.37 -25.08 -33.05
N ASP A 107 -16.91 -24.26 -34.01
CA ASP A 107 -17.60 -24.05 -35.28
C ASP A 107 -17.73 -25.35 -36.10
N ASP A 108 -16.65 -26.14 -36.15
CA ASP A 108 -16.64 -27.43 -36.84
C ASP A 108 -17.56 -28.43 -36.15
N ARG A 109 -17.62 -28.42 -34.80
CA ARG A 109 -18.58 -29.23 -34.04
C ARG A 109 -20.02 -28.90 -34.43
N VAL A 110 -20.36 -27.61 -34.52
CA VAL A 110 -21.72 -27.17 -34.91
C VAL A 110 -22.08 -27.64 -36.31
N LYS A 111 -21.17 -27.48 -37.29
CA LYS A 111 -21.38 -27.94 -38.67
C LYS A 111 -21.62 -29.45 -38.73
N ILE A 112 -20.78 -30.24 -38.06
CA ILE A 112 -20.91 -31.70 -38.05
C ILE A 112 -22.22 -32.14 -37.37
N LEU A 113 -22.67 -31.44 -36.32
CA LEU A 113 -23.94 -31.73 -35.66
C LEU A 113 -25.15 -31.44 -36.56
N GLU A 114 -25.13 -30.36 -37.36
CA GLU A 114 -26.20 -30.08 -38.33
C GLU A 114 -26.20 -31.08 -39.50
N GLU A 115 -25.02 -31.49 -39.99
CA GLU A 115 -24.91 -32.58 -40.98
C GLU A 115 -25.50 -33.89 -40.43
N ARG A 116 -25.13 -34.27 -39.20
CA ARG A 116 -25.64 -35.47 -38.53
C ARG A 116 -27.16 -35.41 -38.34
N LYS A 117 -27.71 -34.26 -37.97
CA LYS A 117 -29.16 -34.04 -37.82
C LYS A 117 -29.88 -34.17 -39.15
N THR A 118 -29.30 -33.66 -40.23
CA THR A 118 -29.86 -33.80 -41.59
C THR A 118 -29.86 -35.27 -42.03
N ALA A 119 -28.73 -35.97 -41.87
CA ALA A 119 -28.62 -37.40 -42.16
C ALA A 119 -29.60 -38.25 -41.33
N SER A 120 -29.80 -37.92 -40.05
CA SER A 120 -30.77 -38.61 -39.20
C SER A 120 -32.22 -38.44 -39.69
N LYS A 121 -32.58 -37.27 -40.20
CA LYS A 121 -33.92 -37.05 -40.80
C LYS A 121 -34.09 -37.84 -42.10
N GLU A 122 -33.06 -37.87 -42.93
CA GLU A 122 -33.07 -38.64 -44.18
C GLU A 122 -33.18 -40.14 -43.91
N LEU A 123 -32.45 -40.64 -42.90
CA LEU A 123 -32.52 -42.02 -42.45
C LEU A 123 -33.93 -42.39 -42.00
N GLN A 124 -34.52 -41.59 -41.10
CA GLN A 124 -35.87 -41.83 -40.61
C GLN A 124 -36.91 -41.80 -41.74
N HIS A 125 -36.76 -40.86 -42.68
CA HIS A 125 -37.64 -40.78 -43.85
C HIS A 125 -37.50 -42.02 -44.75
N ALA A 126 -36.27 -42.44 -45.05
CA ALA A 126 -36.00 -43.62 -45.87
C ALA A 126 -36.56 -44.90 -45.21
N ASP A 127 -36.31 -45.11 -43.92
CA ASP A 127 -36.83 -46.25 -43.16
C ASP A 127 -38.37 -46.29 -43.17
N THR A 128 -39.02 -45.15 -42.94
CA THR A 128 -40.49 -45.05 -42.99
C THR A 128 -41.04 -45.40 -44.37
N GLN A 129 -40.39 -44.93 -45.44
CA GLN A 129 -40.81 -45.23 -46.81
C GLN A 129 -40.58 -46.69 -47.18
N ILE A 130 -39.46 -47.30 -46.75
CA ILE A 130 -39.18 -48.72 -46.98
C ILE A 130 -40.26 -49.58 -46.33
N LEU A 131 -40.60 -49.32 -45.07
CA LEU A 131 -41.66 -50.04 -44.35
C LEU A 131 -43.01 -49.95 -45.08
N ALA A 132 -43.39 -48.74 -45.52
CA ALA A 132 -44.63 -48.54 -46.26
C ALA A 132 -44.64 -49.25 -47.62
N ILE A 133 -43.52 -49.23 -48.34
CA ILE A 133 -43.37 -49.94 -49.62
C ILE A 133 -43.44 -51.46 -49.42
N ASP A 134 -42.79 -51.99 -48.38
CA ASP A 134 -42.79 -53.42 -48.07
C ASP A 134 -44.18 -53.93 -47.72
N GLU A 135 -44.96 -53.14 -46.99
CA GLU A 135 -46.37 -53.44 -46.71
C GLU A 135 -47.21 -53.47 -48.00
N LEU A 136 -47.05 -52.46 -48.87
CA LEU A 136 -47.77 -52.42 -50.15
C LEU A 136 -47.39 -53.58 -51.07
N LEU A 137 -46.10 -53.91 -51.18
CA LEU A 137 -45.62 -55.05 -51.96
C LEU A 137 -46.22 -56.36 -51.45
N THR A 138 -46.29 -56.54 -50.14
CA THR A 138 -46.93 -57.72 -49.53
C THR A 138 -48.41 -57.83 -49.93
N ARG A 139 -49.16 -56.71 -49.84
CA ARG A 139 -50.57 -56.67 -50.25
C ARG A 139 -50.76 -56.91 -51.74
N TYR A 140 -49.89 -56.37 -52.58
CA TYR A 140 -49.97 -56.54 -54.04
C TYR A 140 -49.62 -57.96 -54.48
N ARG A 141 -48.65 -58.61 -53.84
CA ARG A 141 -48.34 -60.03 -54.10
C ARG A 141 -49.52 -60.94 -53.73
N LEU A 142 -50.16 -60.69 -52.59
CA LEU A 142 -51.38 -61.41 -52.20
C LEU A 142 -52.54 -61.17 -53.19
N LEU A 143 -52.66 -59.97 -53.75
CA LEU A 143 -53.64 -59.68 -54.79
C LEU A 143 -53.32 -60.42 -56.11
N ASP A 144 -52.05 -60.56 -56.51
CA ASP A 144 -51.66 -61.36 -57.68
C ASP A 144 -52.01 -62.83 -57.48
N GLU A 145 -51.72 -63.39 -56.29
CA GLU A 145 -52.12 -64.76 -55.93
C GLU A 145 -53.63 -64.97 -56.02
N ARG A 146 -54.41 -64.00 -55.55
CA ARG A 146 -55.88 -64.04 -55.67
C ARG A 146 -56.32 -64.00 -57.14
N TYR A 147 -55.73 -63.15 -57.97
CA TYR A 147 -56.04 -63.11 -59.40
C TYR A 147 -55.69 -64.42 -60.10
N ILE A 148 -54.60 -65.09 -59.74
CA ILE A 148 -54.26 -66.42 -60.27
C ILE A 148 -55.35 -67.44 -59.90
N SER A 149 -55.78 -67.44 -58.63
CA SER A 149 -56.83 -68.33 -58.15
C SER A 149 -58.18 -68.07 -58.83
N ASP A 150 -58.56 -66.79 -58.99
CA ASP A 150 -59.79 -66.39 -59.67
C ASP A 150 -59.76 -66.77 -61.17
N LEU A 151 -58.62 -66.63 -61.84
CA LEU A 151 -58.43 -67.10 -63.22
C LEU A 151 -58.60 -68.62 -63.34
N ALA A 152 -57.99 -69.40 -62.43
CA ALA A 152 -58.15 -70.85 -62.41
C ALA A 152 -59.61 -71.26 -62.15
N ARG A 153 -60.34 -70.53 -61.30
CA ARG A 153 -61.77 -70.75 -61.08
C ARG A 153 -62.59 -70.47 -62.34
N LEU A 154 -62.29 -69.39 -63.06
CA LEU A 154 -62.98 -69.05 -64.32
C LEU A 154 -62.70 -70.07 -65.43
N ASP A 155 -61.48 -70.58 -65.48
CA ASP A 155 -61.08 -71.65 -66.42
C ASP A 155 -61.86 -72.93 -66.12
N PHE A 156 -61.90 -73.35 -64.85
CA PHE A 156 -62.71 -74.49 -64.40
C PHE A 156 -64.21 -74.34 -64.74
N ILE A 157 -64.79 -73.14 -64.55
CA ILE A 157 -66.19 -72.88 -64.92
C ILE A 157 -66.38 -72.97 -66.44
N SER A 158 -65.42 -72.47 -67.22
CA SER A 158 -65.47 -72.49 -68.69
C SER A 158 -65.34 -73.92 -69.24
N GLU A 159 -64.42 -74.72 -68.72
CA GLU A 159 -64.28 -76.14 -69.04
C GLU A 159 -65.53 -76.93 -68.62
N GLY A 160 -66.03 -76.68 -67.41
CA GLY A 160 -67.24 -77.30 -66.89
C GLY A 160 -68.45 -77.06 -67.79
N ALA A 161 -68.67 -75.82 -68.23
CA ALA A 161 -69.74 -75.49 -69.18
C ALA A 161 -69.58 -76.24 -70.52
N HIS A 162 -68.36 -76.30 -71.06
CA HIS A 162 -68.06 -77.01 -72.30
C HIS A 162 -68.37 -78.52 -72.20
N TYR A 163 -67.91 -79.18 -71.12
CA TYR A 163 -68.16 -80.62 -70.93
C TYR A 163 -69.62 -80.93 -70.57
N PHE A 164 -70.31 -80.03 -69.87
CA PHE A 164 -71.72 -80.21 -69.54
C PHE A 164 -72.60 -80.29 -70.80
N GLU A 165 -72.30 -79.50 -71.82
CA GLU A 165 -73.02 -79.52 -73.11
C GLU A 165 -72.71 -80.79 -73.93
N ALA A 166 -71.56 -81.44 -73.68
CA ALA A 166 -71.17 -82.68 -74.32
C ALA A 166 -71.73 -83.95 -73.64
N LEU A 167 -72.40 -83.82 -72.48
CA LEU A 167 -73.03 -84.94 -71.80
C LEU A 167 -74.26 -85.42 -72.60
N GLN A 168 -74.42 -86.73 -72.70
CA GLN A 168 -75.57 -87.32 -73.36
C GLN A 168 -76.81 -87.21 -72.47
N ASP A 169 -77.94 -86.89 -73.08
CA ASP A 169 -79.24 -86.95 -72.41
C ASP A 169 -79.55 -88.39 -72.00
N VAL A 170 -79.62 -88.62 -70.69
CA VAL A 170 -80.03 -89.90 -70.12
C VAL A 170 -81.54 -89.94 -69.92
N LYS A 171 -82.14 -91.12 -70.01
CA LYS A 171 -83.55 -91.32 -69.66
C LYS A 171 -83.77 -91.13 -68.16
N CYS A 172 -84.96 -90.66 -67.78
CA CYS A 172 -85.32 -90.50 -66.38
C CYS A 172 -85.30 -91.86 -65.65
N PRO A 173 -84.53 -92.03 -64.56
CA PRO A 173 -84.43 -93.32 -63.86
C PRO A 173 -85.73 -93.74 -63.14
N LEU A 174 -86.73 -92.85 -63.06
CA LEU A 174 -88.01 -93.11 -62.41
C LEU A 174 -89.11 -93.55 -63.39
N CYS A 175 -89.14 -93.00 -64.61
CA CYS A 175 -90.22 -93.25 -65.58
C CYS A 175 -89.74 -93.73 -66.96
N ASP A 176 -88.43 -93.87 -67.16
CA ASP A 176 -87.76 -94.29 -68.41
C ASP A 176 -88.09 -93.45 -69.67
N GLN A 177 -88.74 -92.29 -69.48
CA GLN A 177 -88.99 -91.35 -70.58
C GLN A 177 -87.72 -90.56 -70.91
N PRO A 178 -87.51 -90.20 -72.19
CA PRO A 178 -86.45 -89.27 -72.57
C PRO A 178 -86.66 -87.92 -71.88
N MET A 179 -85.57 -87.32 -71.38
CA MET A 179 -85.56 -86.00 -70.74
C MET A 179 -85.80 -84.91 -71.79
N THR A 180 -87.05 -84.80 -72.23
CA THR A 180 -87.52 -83.76 -73.15
C THR A 180 -87.62 -82.40 -72.43
N PRO A 181 -87.70 -81.25 -73.15
CA PRO A 181 -87.79 -79.93 -72.53
C PRO A 181 -88.92 -79.77 -71.51
N ASP A 182 -90.02 -80.53 -71.67
CA ASP A 182 -91.15 -80.55 -70.74
C ASP A 182 -90.88 -81.35 -69.45
N HIS A 183 -89.85 -82.20 -69.45
CA HIS A 183 -89.38 -83.00 -68.31
C HIS A 183 -88.05 -82.50 -67.73
N ALA A 184 -87.39 -81.52 -68.37
CA ALA A 184 -86.12 -80.95 -67.95
C ALA A 184 -86.32 -79.58 -67.28
N HIS A 185 -85.69 -79.36 -66.13
CA HIS A 185 -85.45 -78.00 -65.66
C HIS A 185 -84.31 -77.41 -66.51
N THR A 186 -84.64 -76.56 -67.48
CA THR A 186 -83.63 -75.85 -68.26
C THR A 186 -82.85 -74.92 -67.34
N ALA A 187 -81.53 -74.92 -67.47
CA ALA A 187 -80.69 -73.95 -66.78
C ALA A 187 -81.09 -72.53 -67.22
N ALA A 188 -81.10 -71.57 -66.28
CA ALA A 188 -81.52 -70.19 -66.53
C ALA A 188 -80.62 -69.43 -67.54
N SER A 189 -79.43 -69.96 -67.83
CA SER A 189 -78.47 -69.40 -68.79
C SER A 189 -77.87 -70.51 -69.62
N GLY A 190 -77.67 -70.25 -70.91
CA GLY A 190 -77.04 -71.21 -71.82
C GLY A 190 -75.53 -71.32 -71.59
N SER A 191 -74.95 -72.50 -71.86
CA SER A 191 -73.49 -72.78 -71.84
C SER A 191 -72.68 -71.68 -72.55
N VAL A 192 -73.17 -71.21 -73.71
CA VAL A 192 -72.56 -70.13 -74.51
C VAL A 192 -72.46 -68.80 -73.75
N GLU A 193 -73.48 -68.42 -72.98
CA GLU A 193 -73.50 -67.16 -72.22
C GLU A 193 -72.55 -67.22 -71.01
N VAL A 194 -72.50 -68.38 -70.33
CA VAL A 194 -71.57 -68.62 -69.22
C VAL A 194 -70.13 -68.57 -69.72
N TYR A 195 -69.84 -69.20 -70.86
CA TYR A 195 -68.51 -69.17 -71.48
C TYR A 195 -68.10 -67.75 -71.92
N ALA A 196 -68.99 -67.01 -72.58
CA ALA A 196 -68.72 -65.64 -73.01
C ALA A 196 -68.44 -64.72 -71.80
N SER A 197 -69.23 -64.87 -70.72
CA SER A 197 -69.07 -64.09 -69.48
C SER A 197 -67.77 -64.44 -68.75
N ALA A 198 -67.45 -65.73 -68.60
CA ALA A 198 -66.22 -66.19 -67.96
C ALA A 198 -64.97 -65.71 -68.72
N ARG A 199 -65.01 -65.76 -70.06
CA ARG A 199 -63.94 -65.25 -70.92
C ARG A 199 -63.76 -63.73 -70.79
N ALA A 200 -64.86 -62.98 -70.74
CA ALA A 200 -64.81 -61.52 -70.58
C ALA A 200 -64.21 -61.11 -69.22
N GLU A 201 -64.63 -61.76 -68.13
CA GLU A 201 -64.07 -61.48 -66.80
C GLU A 201 -62.61 -61.93 -66.69
N ALA A 202 -62.25 -63.08 -67.29
CA ALA A 202 -60.85 -63.53 -67.34
C ALA A 202 -59.96 -62.53 -68.08
N ALA A 203 -60.42 -61.98 -69.22
CA ALA A 203 -59.70 -60.95 -69.95
C ALA A 203 -59.49 -59.67 -69.12
N LYS A 204 -60.49 -59.27 -68.34
CA LYS A 204 -60.39 -58.13 -67.42
C LYS A 204 -59.40 -58.39 -66.28
N ILE A 205 -59.45 -59.55 -65.64
CA ILE A 205 -58.50 -59.93 -64.59
C ILE A 205 -57.07 -59.98 -65.15
N LEU A 206 -56.87 -60.52 -66.35
CA LEU A 206 -55.56 -60.52 -67.00
C LEU A 206 -55.00 -59.10 -67.24
N ALA A 207 -55.85 -58.16 -67.66
CA ALA A 207 -55.46 -56.76 -67.81
C ALA A 207 -55.10 -56.13 -66.45
N GLN A 208 -55.95 -56.29 -65.43
CA GLN A 208 -55.69 -55.80 -64.06
C GLN A 208 -54.40 -56.39 -63.48
N ARG A 209 -54.14 -57.66 -63.76
CA ARG A 209 -52.93 -58.37 -63.32
C ARG A 209 -51.68 -57.82 -63.99
N LYS A 210 -51.75 -57.43 -65.27
CA LYS A 210 -50.64 -56.75 -65.96
C LYS A 210 -50.33 -55.42 -65.30
N ASP A 211 -51.35 -54.59 -65.05
CA ASP A 211 -51.19 -53.30 -64.37
C ASP A 211 -50.62 -53.48 -62.96
N LEU A 212 -51.06 -54.52 -62.24
CA LEU A 212 -50.54 -54.87 -60.92
C LEU A 212 -49.05 -55.23 -60.96
N LYS A 213 -48.60 -56.00 -61.96
CA LYS A 213 -47.18 -56.34 -62.12
C LYS A 213 -46.33 -55.11 -62.41
N ASP A 214 -46.82 -54.19 -63.24
CA ASP A 214 -46.13 -52.92 -63.52
C ASP A 214 -46.03 -52.06 -62.25
N ALA A 215 -47.09 -52.03 -61.43
CA ALA A 215 -47.09 -51.35 -60.13
C ALA A 215 -46.11 -51.98 -59.12
N ILE A 216 -46.02 -53.31 -59.06
CA ILE A 216 -45.05 -54.04 -58.24
C ILE A 216 -43.62 -53.68 -58.66
N ALA A 217 -43.30 -53.75 -59.95
CA ALA A 217 -41.96 -53.43 -60.46
C ALA A 217 -41.57 -51.96 -60.17
N SER A 218 -42.53 -51.03 -60.28
CA SER A 218 -42.34 -49.63 -59.90
C SER A 218 -42.02 -49.46 -58.42
N LEU A 219 -42.76 -50.16 -57.53
CA LEU A 219 -42.52 -50.14 -56.09
C LEU A 219 -41.18 -50.77 -55.71
N GLU A 220 -40.79 -51.87 -56.34
CA GLU A 220 -39.49 -52.51 -56.11
C GLU A 220 -38.33 -51.58 -56.50
N THR A 221 -38.45 -50.88 -57.63
CA THR A 221 -37.46 -49.86 -58.05
C THR A 221 -37.36 -48.73 -57.02
N ARG A 222 -38.50 -48.24 -56.52
CA ARG A 222 -38.54 -47.21 -55.48
C ARG A 222 -37.93 -47.71 -54.17
N ARG A 223 -38.15 -48.97 -53.80
CA ARG A 223 -37.56 -49.60 -52.62
C ARG A 223 -36.04 -49.58 -52.67
N VAL A 224 -35.45 -50.00 -53.80
CA VAL A 224 -33.99 -49.96 -54.02
C VAL A 224 -33.44 -48.54 -53.87
N ALA A 225 -34.12 -47.53 -54.43
CA ALA A 225 -33.70 -46.15 -54.28
C ALA A 225 -33.74 -45.68 -52.81
N ARG A 226 -34.74 -46.11 -52.02
CA ARG A 226 -34.81 -45.78 -50.59
C ARG A 226 -33.77 -46.52 -49.76
N ASP A 227 -33.47 -47.78 -50.09
CA ASP A 227 -32.36 -48.52 -49.47
C ASP A 227 -31.01 -47.85 -49.71
N GLN A 228 -30.77 -47.32 -50.92
CA GLN A 228 -29.57 -46.56 -51.22
C GLN A 228 -29.49 -45.25 -50.42
N GLN A 229 -30.62 -44.54 -50.27
CA GLN A 229 -30.72 -43.35 -49.43
C GLN A 229 -30.42 -43.67 -47.96
N ARG A 230 -31.01 -44.76 -47.45
CA ARG A 230 -30.77 -45.28 -46.09
C ARG A 230 -29.30 -45.59 -45.85
N SER A 231 -28.66 -46.32 -46.76
CA SER A 231 -27.24 -46.68 -46.69
C SER A 231 -26.35 -45.43 -46.68
N THR A 232 -26.67 -44.45 -47.53
CA THR A 232 -25.93 -43.19 -47.62
C THR A 232 -26.03 -42.39 -46.31
N ALA A 233 -27.24 -42.26 -45.75
CA ALA A 233 -27.47 -41.57 -44.50
C ALA A 233 -26.73 -42.23 -43.32
N LEU A 234 -26.74 -43.57 -43.25
CA LEU A 234 -25.97 -44.33 -42.26
C LEU A 234 -24.47 -44.07 -42.37
N GLY A 235 -23.93 -44.07 -43.60
CA GLY A 235 -22.51 -43.78 -43.83
C GLY A 235 -22.11 -42.36 -43.41
N ILE A 236 -22.99 -41.37 -43.60
CA ILE A 236 -22.78 -40.01 -43.11
C ILE A 236 -22.81 -39.97 -41.57
N MET A 237 -23.76 -40.67 -40.94
CA MET A 237 -23.84 -40.74 -39.47
C MET A 237 -22.59 -41.37 -38.85
N GLU A 238 -22.07 -42.44 -39.43
CA GLU A 238 -20.84 -43.08 -38.93
C GLU A 238 -19.61 -42.17 -39.11
N ARG A 239 -19.51 -41.49 -40.25
CA ARG A 239 -18.41 -40.55 -40.52
C ARG A 239 -18.42 -39.37 -39.56
N THR A 240 -19.58 -38.74 -39.38
CA THR A 240 -19.75 -37.59 -38.48
C THR A 240 -19.49 -37.97 -37.02
N ASP A 241 -19.93 -39.15 -36.59
CA ASP A 241 -19.64 -39.68 -35.25
C ASP A 241 -18.13 -39.92 -35.03
N ARG A 242 -17.42 -40.42 -36.04
CA ARG A 242 -15.96 -40.57 -36.00
C ARG A 242 -15.24 -39.23 -35.93
N GLN A 243 -15.66 -38.24 -36.73
CA GLN A 243 -15.09 -36.89 -36.71
C GLN A 243 -15.33 -36.18 -35.37
N LEU A 244 -16.53 -36.32 -34.78
CA LEU A 244 -16.84 -35.75 -33.47
C LEU A 244 -15.97 -36.36 -32.38
N ARG A 245 -15.90 -37.70 -32.28
CA ARG A 245 -15.15 -38.38 -31.20
C ARG A 245 -13.63 -38.31 -31.37
N GLY A 246 -13.15 -38.32 -32.61
CA GLY A 246 -11.73 -38.25 -32.92
C GLY A 246 -11.23 -36.81 -32.87
N ASP A 247 -11.31 -36.13 -34.00
CA ASP A 247 -10.56 -34.90 -34.22
C ASP A 247 -11.08 -33.72 -33.39
N VAL A 248 -12.41 -33.56 -33.32
CA VAL A 248 -13.03 -32.39 -32.69
C VAL A 248 -13.02 -32.47 -31.18
N GLN A 249 -13.47 -33.58 -30.59
CA GLN A 249 -13.51 -33.73 -29.13
C GLN A 249 -12.10 -33.71 -28.53
N VAL A 250 -11.15 -34.46 -29.10
CA VAL A 250 -9.75 -34.46 -28.64
C VAL A 250 -9.11 -33.08 -28.81
N GLY A 251 -9.40 -32.40 -29.93
CA GLY A 251 -8.95 -31.04 -30.20
C GLY A 251 -9.45 -30.03 -29.16
N LEU A 252 -10.73 -30.09 -28.79
CA LEU A 252 -11.33 -29.26 -27.75
C LEU A 252 -10.72 -29.51 -26.37
N GLU A 253 -10.60 -30.78 -25.97
CA GLU A 253 -10.04 -31.15 -24.67
C GLU A 253 -8.58 -30.72 -24.54
N THR A 254 -7.76 -31.03 -25.55
CA THR A 254 -6.34 -30.69 -25.56
C THR A 254 -6.12 -29.18 -25.56
N SER A 255 -6.89 -28.45 -26.38
CA SER A 255 -6.75 -26.99 -26.48
C SER A 255 -7.28 -26.29 -25.22
N THR A 256 -8.33 -26.81 -24.58
CA THR A 256 -8.84 -26.30 -23.30
C THR A 256 -7.82 -26.50 -22.18
N ALA A 257 -7.26 -27.69 -22.05
CA ALA A 257 -6.22 -27.97 -21.06
C ALA A 257 -5.00 -27.08 -21.28
N ARG A 258 -4.54 -26.94 -22.54
CA ARG A 258 -3.42 -26.07 -22.89
C ARG A 258 -3.73 -24.59 -22.56
N LEU A 259 -4.94 -24.12 -22.84
CA LEU A 259 -5.36 -22.77 -22.52
C LEU A 259 -5.32 -22.52 -21.00
N GLN A 260 -5.82 -23.46 -20.20
CA GLN A 260 -5.76 -23.37 -18.72
C GLN A 260 -4.32 -23.30 -18.20
N THR A 261 -3.41 -24.10 -18.76
CA THR A 261 -1.99 -24.04 -18.42
C THR A 261 -1.39 -22.68 -18.77
N LEU A 262 -1.67 -22.16 -19.97
CA LEU A 262 -1.16 -20.86 -20.43
C LEU A 262 -1.70 -19.70 -19.59
N VAL A 263 -2.98 -19.72 -19.24
CA VAL A 263 -3.60 -18.69 -18.38
C VAL A 263 -3.00 -18.71 -16.98
N SER A 264 -2.84 -19.89 -16.37
CA SER A 264 -2.16 -20.03 -15.07
C SER A 264 -0.74 -19.49 -15.15
N ARG A 265 -0.01 -19.84 -16.22
CA ARG A 265 1.36 -19.36 -16.45
C ARG A 265 1.44 -17.85 -16.63
N ARG A 266 0.48 -17.25 -17.34
CA ARG A 266 0.36 -15.79 -17.50
C ARG A 266 0.21 -15.10 -16.15
N VAL A 267 -0.66 -15.62 -15.28
CA VAL A 267 -0.87 -15.07 -13.93
C VAL A 267 0.41 -15.14 -13.08
N GLU A 268 1.16 -16.24 -13.17
CA GLU A 268 2.46 -16.37 -12.50
C GLU A 268 3.48 -15.32 -12.99
N LEU A 269 3.55 -15.09 -14.31
CA LEU A 269 4.44 -14.10 -14.90
C LEU A 269 4.06 -12.66 -14.50
N GLU A 270 2.76 -12.35 -14.46
CA GLU A 270 2.27 -11.05 -13.98
C GLU A 270 2.59 -10.83 -12.50
N ALA A 271 2.35 -11.84 -11.65
CA ALA A 271 2.71 -11.78 -10.23
C ALA A 271 4.22 -11.56 -10.05
N SER A 272 5.05 -12.26 -10.84
CA SER A 272 6.50 -12.07 -10.83
C SER A 272 6.91 -10.67 -11.29
N LYS A 273 6.21 -10.08 -12.27
CA LYS A 273 6.47 -8.70 -12.71
C LYS A 273 6.17 -7.70 -11.59
N VAL A 274 5.02 -7.81 -10.95
CA VAL A 274 4.61 -6.93 -9.83
C VAL A 274 5.57 -7.06 -8.66
N ASP A 275 5.93 -8.28 -8.27
CA ASP A 275 6.89 -8.52 -7.20
C ASP A 275 8.25 -7.85 -7.53
N ARG A 276 8.65 -7.80 -8.82
CA ARG A 276 9.94 -7.22 -9.25
C ARG A 276 9.92 -5.70 -9.13
N GLU A 277 8.85 -5.08 -9.61
CA GLU A 277 8.63 -3.64 -9.48
C GLU A 277 8.59 -3.21 -8.01
N GLN A 278 7.93 -4.00 -7.15
CA GLN A 278 7.89 -3.75 -5.71
C GLN A 278 9.28 -3.87 -5.07
N LEU A 279 10.07 -4.87 -5.46
CA LEU A 279 11.43 -5.07 -4.96
C LEU A 279 12.36 -3.93 -5.38
N GLU A 280 12.30 -3.47 -6.63
CA GLU A 280 13.05 -2.30 -7.10
C GLU A 280 12.65 -1.02 -6.35
N SER A 281 11.34 -0.81 -6.13
CA SER A 281 10.84 0.34 -5.36
C SER A 281 11.33 0.33 -3.92
N LEU A 282 11.33 -0.83 -3.25
CA LEU A 282 11.79 -0.97 -1.87
C LEU A 282 13.31 -0.76 -1.76
N ARG A 283 14.09 -1.24 -2.76
CA ARG A 283 15.54 -0.98 -2.84
C ARG A 283 15.82 0.51 -3.01
N ALA A 284 15.11 1.20 -3.91
CA ALA A 284 15.26 2.64 -4.09
C ALA A 284 14.90 3.43 -2.82
N MET A 285 13.85 3.02 -2.09
CA MET A 285 13.46 3.64 -0.83
C MET A 285 14.52 3.43 0.27
N LYS A 286 15.10 2.23 0.35
CA LYS A 286 16.21 1.92 1.26
C LYS A 286 17.39 2.85 1.00
N ASP A 287 17.83 2.95 -0.26
CA ASP A 287 18.97 3.77 -0.66
C ASP A 287 18.74 5.26 -0.31
N GLU A 288 17.52 5.77 -0.49
CA GLU A 288 17.19 7.15 -0.15
C GLU A 288 17.29 7.44 1.36
N ILE A 289 16.82 6.51 2.19
CA ILE A 289 16.89 6.63 3.65
C ILE A 289 18.35 6.58 4.11
N GLU A 290 19.17 5.70 3.53
CA GLU A 290 20.60 5.60 3.82
C GLU A 290 21.37 6.88 3.42
N ARG A 291 21.03 7.49 2.28
CA ARG A 291 21.56 8.80 1.86
C ARG A 291 21.19 9.91 2.86
N THR A 292 19.93 9.98 3.26
CA THR A 292 19.43 10.97 4.22
C THR A 292 20.11 10.83 5.59
N ALA A 293 20.30 9.59 6.06
CA ALA A 293 21.00 9.30 7.31
C ALA A 293 22.47 9.76 7.30
N SER A 294 23.11 9.74 6.14
CA SER A 294 24.50 10.15 5.95
C SER A 294 24.65 11.68 5.91
N ALA A 295 23.71 12.38 5.27
CA ALA A 295 23.70 13.85 5.19
C ALA A 295 23.44 14.55 6.55
N ALA A 296 22.66 13.93 7.44
CA ALA A 296 22.33 14.49 8.76
C ALA A 296 23.51 14.54 9.77
N ARG A 297 24.72 14.09 9.40
CA ARG A 297 25.89 14.02 10.30
C ARG A 297 26.61 15.36 10.53
N GLY A 298 26.25 16.44 9.83
CA GLY A 298 27.14 17.61 9.64
C GLY A 298 26.81 18.94 10.32
N VAL A 299 25.67 19.13 11.00
CA VAL A 299 25.31 20.48 11.50
C VAL A 299 25.69 20.64 12.98
N LYS A 300 26.90 21.15 13.26
CA LYS A 300 27.23 21.72 14.57
C LYS A 300 26.57 23.11 14.65
N ARG A 301 25.84 23.38 15.73
CA ARG A 301 25.26 24.71 15.98
C ARG A 301 26.40 25.66 16.39
N GLU A 302 26.60 26.74 15.65
CA GLU A 302 27.43 27.87 16.06
C GLU A 302 26.52 28.91 16.72
N TRP A 303 26.78 29.26 17.98
CA TRP A 303 26.12 30.38 18.65
C TRP A 303 26.79 31.69 18.22
N GLU A 304 26.03 32.78 18.10
CA GLU A 304 26.60 34.09 17.81
C GLU A 304 27.59 34.47 18.94
N PRO A 305 28.85 34.83 18.62
CA PRO A 305 29.85 35.17 19.62
C PRO A 305 29.48 36.45 20.39
N LEU A 306 30.07 36.64 21.57
CA LEU A 306 29.83 37.85 22.37
C LEU A 306 30.16 39.12 21.56
N PRO A 307 29.27 40.14 21.56
CA PRO A 307 29.47 41.37 20.81
C PRO A 307 30.68 42.16 21.34
N SER A 308 31.78 42.18 20.60
CA SER A 308 33.06 42.76 21.06
C SER A 308 32.96 44.23 21.47
N LYS A 309 32.13 45.03 20.79
CA LYS A 309 31.93 46.45 21.12
C LYS A 309 31.22 46.64 22.47
N ALA A 310 30.16 45.86 22.72
CA ALA A 310 29.42 45.91 23.98
C ALA A 310 30.27 45.37 25.14
N LEU A 311 31.07 44.34 24.88
CA LEU A 311 32.00 43.79 25.86
C LEU A 311 33.06 44.81 26.28
N ARG A 312 33.64 45.55 25.33
CA ARG A 312 34.60 46.62 25.65
C ARG A 312 33.95 47.75 26.45
N ALA A 313 32.76 48.18 26.05
CA ALA A 313 32.01 49.22 26.77
C ALA A 313 31.61 48.80 28.19
N PHE A 314 31.37 47.50 28.42
CA PHE A 314 31.20 46.94 29.76
C PHE A 314 32.52 46.96 30.56
N CYS A 315 33.64 46.53 29.98
CA CYS A 315 34.95 46.64 30.63
C CYS A 315 35.28 48.09 31.02
N ASP A 316 35.04 49.05 30.12
CA ASP A 316 35.23 50.48 30.39
C ASP A 316 34.41 50.95 31.61
N GLU A 317 33.20 50.42 31.79
CA GLU A 317 32.37 50.71 32.97
C GLU A 317 32.97 50.13 34.26
N VAL A 318 33.54 48.92 34.21
CA VAL A 318 34.28 48.35 35.35
C VAL A 318 35.49 49.22 35.71
N GLU A 319 36.23 49.73 34.71
CA GLU A 319 37.35 50.65 34.94
C GLU A 319 36.89 51.95 35.63
N VAL A 320 35.70 52.47 35.29
CA VAL A 320 35.11 53.65 35.95
C VAL A 320 34.81 53.34 37.42
N VAL A 321 34.14 52.22 37.72
CA VAL A 321 33.83 51.81 39.09
C VAL A 321 35.10 51.63 39.93
N LEU A 322 36.12 50.97 39.39
CA LEU A 322 37.40 50.78 40.10
C LEU A 322 38.12 52.12 40.35
N ARG A 323 38.02 53.08 39.42
CA ARG A 323 38.59 54.42 39.59
C ARG A 323 37.87 55.22 40.67
N GLU A 324 36.54 55.15 40.71
CA GLU A 324 35.72 55.73 41.79
C GLU A 324 36.13 55.17 43.15
N TRP A 325 36.47 53.88 43.21
CA TRP A 325 36.92 53.22 44.42
C TRP A 325 38.42 53.41 44.71
N HIS A 326 39.09 54.32 44.02
CA HIS A 326 40.53 54.58 44.18
C HIS A 326 41.39 53.31 44.13
N TRP A 327 41.11 52.42 43.17
CA TRP A 327 41.88 51.21 42.93
C TRP A 327 43.37 51.50 42.74
N VAL A 328 44.23 50.69 43.36
CA VAL A 328 45.69 50.85 43.33
C VAL A 328 46.25 50.11 42.12
N GLY A 329 46.44 50.84 41.01
CA GLY A 329 46.93 50.29 39.74
C GLY A 329 46.59 51.21 38.57
N ALA A 330 46.71 50.69 37.35
CA ALA A 330 46.20 51.40 36.17
C ALA A 330 44.67 51.25 36.06
N GLY A 331 44.09 50.24 36.72
CA GLY A 331 42.67 49.93 36.69
C GLY A 331 42.20 49.49 35.30
N ARG A 332 43.10 48.94 34.48
CA ARG A 332 42.74 48.47 33.13
C ARG A 332 42.00 47.15 33.22
N VAL A 333 40.85 47.08 32.56
CA VAL A 333 39.99 45.89 32.58
C VAL A 333 39.88 45.30 31.19
N GLU A 334 40.10 44.00 31.12
CA GLU A 334 39.87 43.15 29.95
C GLU A 334 38.88 42.03 30.34
N PHE A 335 38.26 41.41 29.34
CA PHE A 335 37.35 40.30 29.56
C PHE A 335 37.89 39.03 28.91
N ASP A 336 38.01 37.97 29.70
CA ASP A 336 38.34 36.64 29.21
C ASP A 336 37.06 35.94 28.73
N ALA A 337 36.88 35.87 27.40
CA ALA A 337 35.72 35.22 26.80
C ALA A 337 35.67 33.69 27.00
N ARG A 338 36.77 33.06 27.43
CA ARG A 338 36.80 31.63 27.77
C ARG A 338 36.41 31.40 29.21
N ALA A 339 36.92 32.21 30.13
CA ALA A 339 36.59 32.13 31.55
C ALA A 339 35.27 32.83 31.90
N TYR A 340 34.74 33.67 30.99
CA TYR A 340 33.63 34.60 31.25
C TYR A 340 33.88 35.45 32.51
N ASP A 341 35.10 35.94 32.69
CA ASP A 341 35.48 36.75 33.87
C ASP A 341 36.37 37.93 33.45
N ILE A 342 36.56 38.88 34.35
CA ILE A 342 37.42 40.05 34.15
C ILE A 342 38.87 39.76 34.50
N ILE A 343 39.76 40.41 33.75
CA ILE A 343 41.19 40.50 34.01
C ILE A 343 41.46 41.97 34.35
N VAL A 344 42.02 42.23 35.53
CA VAL A 344 42.31 43.59 36.02
C VAL A 344 43.82 43.76 36.14
N ASP A 345 44.36 44.79 35.48
CA ASP A 345 45.81 45.08 35.44
C ASP A 345 46.67 43.85 35.06
N GLY A 346 46.14 42.99 34.18
CA GLY A 346 46.80 41.78 33.68
C GLY A 346 46.68 40.55 34.59
N GLN A 347 45.98 40.65 35.73
CA GLN A 347 45.70 39.52 36.63
C GLN A 347 44.24 39.09 36.54
N ALA A 348 43.99 37.79 36.40
CA ALA A 348 42.64 37.25 36.41
C ALA A 348 42.02 37.43 37.79
N ARG A 349 40.73 37.80 37.87
CA ARG A 349 40.01 38.01 39.14
C ARG A 349 40.22 36.86 40.13
N GLN A 350 40.09 35.62 39.65
CA GLN A 350 40.26 34.39 40.43
C GLN A 350 41.62 34.26 41.14
N SER A 351 42.67 34.90 40.61
CA SER A 351 44.04 34.80 41.14
C SER A 351 44.29 35.70 42.36
N HIS A 352 43.35 36.57 42.73
CA HIS A 352 43.48 37.45 43.89
C HIS A 352 42.99 36.81 45.20
N GLY A 353 43.44 37.35 46.34
CA GLY A 353 42.94 36.95 47.66
C GLY A 353 41.44 37.24 47.85
N LYS A 354 40.78 36.50 48.77
CA LYS A 354 39.31 36.55 49.01
C LYS A 354 38.74 37.98 49.11
N GLY A 355 39.40 38.87 49.83
CA GLY A 355 38.94 40.26 49.99
C GLY A 355 39.00 41.07 48.69
N VAL A 356 40.06 40.93 47.89
CA VAL A 356 40.16 41.61 46.60
C VAL A 356 39.18 40.99 45.60
N ARG A 357 38.97 39.68 45.64
CA ARG A 357 37.94 39.01 44.83
C ARG A 357 36.53 39.52 45.11
N ALA A 358 36.18 39.75 46.37
CA ALA A 358 34.90 40.33 46.75
C ALA A 358 34.69 41.73 46.16
N VAL A 359 35.71 42.58 46.26
CA VAL A 359 35.69 43.92 45.68
C VAL A 359 35.55 43.86 44.15
N LEU A 360 36.36 43.05 43.46
CA LEU A 360 36.29 42.94 42.00
C LEU A 360 34.98 42.32 41.51
N TYR A 361 34.40 41.36 42.25
CA TYR A 361 33.08 40.80 41.94
C TYR A 361 31.99 41.88 42.10
N SER A 362 32.06 42.65 43.17
CA SER A 362 31.13 43.76 43.42
C SER A 362 31.24 44.83 42.32
N ALA A 363 32.46 45.17 41.92
CA ALA A 363 32.72 46.09 40.81
C ALA A 363 32.14 45.56 39.50
N PHE A 364 32.33 44.26 39.21
CA PHE A 364 31.77 43.60 38.03
C PHE A 364 30.25 43.76 37.96
N VAL A 365 29.53 43.43 39.04
CA VAL A 365 28.07 43.42 39.01
C VAL A 365 27.49 44.84 39.04
N ILE A 366 28.09 45.76 39.79
CA ILE A 366 27.69 47.18 39.78
C ILE A 366 27.93 47.79 38.39
N ALA A 367 29.08 47.50 37.77
CA ALA A 367 29.37 47.97 36.42
C ALA A 367 28.40 47.37 35.39
N LEU A 368 28.00 46.10 35.55
CA LEU A 368 27.03 45.47 34.65
C LEU A 368 25.67 46.16 34.75
N LEU A 369 25.21 46.44 35.98
CA LEU A 369 23.99 47.21 36.24
C LEU A 369 24.07 48.60 35.60
N ARG A 370 25.15 49.35 35.83
CA ARG A 370 25.35 50.70 35.28
C ARG A 370 25.43 50.70 33.75
N TYR A 371 26.18 49.77 33.17
CA TYR A 371 26.28 49.58 31.72
C TYR A 371 24.90 49.31 31.12
N CYS A 372 24.15 48.36 31.67
CA CYS A 372 22.83 48.01 31.17
C CYS A 372 21.86 49.18 31.27
N ASN A 373 21.89 49.93 32.38
CA ASN A 373 21.06 51.13 32.54
C ASN A 373 21.41 52.22 31.50
N ARG A 374 22.70 52.51 31.31
CA ARG A 374 23.16 53.52 30.33
C ARG A 374 22.81 53.16 28.90
N GLU A 375 23.05 51.92 28.51
CA GLU A 375 22.85 51.42 27.14
C GLU A 375 21.41 50.93 26.88
N ARG A 376 20.49 51.10 27.86
CA ARG A 376 19.10 50.62 27.83
C ARG A 376 19.00 49.13 27.48
N ARG A 377 19.86 48.33 28.09
CA ARG A 377 19.88 46.88 27.92
C ARG A 377 19.04 46.16 28.97
N PRO A 378 18.62 44.91 28.70
CA PRO A 378 17.84 44.12 29.66
C PRO A 378 18.62 43.90 30.97
N HIS A 379 18.19 44.53 32.05
CA HIS A 379 18.65 44.27 33.42
C HIS A 379 17.54 44.72 34.38
N PRO A 380 17.28 44.06 35.52
CA PRO A 380 16.21 44.44 36.45
C PRO A 380 16.34 45.82 37.13
N GLY A 381 17.41 46.56 36.86
CA GLY A 381 17.69 47.84 37.53
C GLY A 381 18.10 47.74 39.01
N LEU A 382 18.22 46.53 39.57
CA LEU A 382 18.55 46.27 40.98
C LEU A 382 19.69 45.26 41.10
N VAL A 383 20.57 45.46 42.07
CA VAL A 383 21.55 44.47 42.55
C VAL A 383 21.54 44.41 44.08
N VAL A 384 21.64 43.19 44.62
CA VAL A 384 21.85 42.91 46.05
C VAL A 384 23.21 42.24 46.22
N ILE A 385 24.07 42.83 47.06
CA ILE A 385 25.42 42.34 47.34
C ILE A 385 25.56 42.09 48.84
N ASP A 386 25.78 40.82 49.20
CA ASP A 386 26.08 40.42 50.56
C ASP A 386 27.60 40.41 50.80
N SER A 387 28.02 41.19 51.79
CA SER A 387 29.38 41.25 52.34
C SER A 387 30.50 41.62 51.34
N PRO A 388 30.34 42.68 50.51
CA PRO A 388 31.36 43.09 49.54
C PRO A 388 32.70 43.51 50.18
N LEU A 389 32.69 43.94 51.44
CA LEU A 389 33.82 44.50 52.16
C LEU A 389 34.23 43.67 53.39
N THR A 390 33.40 42.77 53.93
CA THR A 390 33.71 42.00 55.15
C THR A 390 35.06 41.28 55.05
N SER A 391 35.34 40.62 53.92
CA SER A 391 36.59 39.89 53.67
C SER A 391 37.78 40.81 53.33
N TYR A 392 37.54 42.10 53.09
CA TYR A 392 38.57 43.10 52.77
C TYR A 392 39.21 43.63 54.06
N LYS A 393 40.44 43.19 54.40
CA LYS A 393 41.11 43.60 55.65
C LYS A 393 42.05 44.79 55.43
N LYS A 394 41.97 45.79 56.32
CA LYS A 394 43.02 46.82 56.50
C LYS A 394 44.31 46.12 56.92
N ARG A 395 45.38 46.17 56.11
CA ARG A 395 46.70 45.71 56.56
C ARG A 395 47.32 46.76 57.50
N GLY A 396 47.09 46.57 58.79
CA GLY A 396 48.13 46.74 59.79
C GLY A 396 48.69 45.36 60.13
N ALA A 397 50.01 45.20 60.08
CA ALA A 397 50.80 43.98 60.27
C ALA A 397 51.08 43.12 59.00
N GLN A 398 52.37 42.79 58.89
CA GLN A 398 53.06 42.15 57.77
C GLN A 398 52.44 40.82 57.33
N ILE A 399 52.20 40.66 56.02
CA ILE A 399 52.12 39.34 55.37
C ILE A 399 52.90 39.41 54.06
N LYS A 400 53.92 38.55 53.92
CA LYS A 400 54.68 38.33 52.69
C LYS A 400 53.85 37.48 51.73
N GLY A 401 53.44 38.09 50.65
CA GLY A 401 52.80 37.50 49.47
C GLY A 401 52.73 38.59 48.41
N ALA A 402 52.94 38.26 47.15
CA ALA A 402 53.07 39.20 46.02
C ALA A 402 51.73 39.84 45.62
N ASP A 403 51.00 40.36 46.61
CA ASP A 403 49.81 41.16 46.43
C ASP A 403 50.22 42.64 46.44
N GLY A 404 49.82 43.37 45.39
CA GLY A 404 50.01 44.82 45.29
C GLY A 404 49.44 45.59 46.50
N PRO A 405 49.77 46.88 46.65
CA PRO A 405 49.40 47.65 47.83
C PRO A 405 47.86 47.78 47.95
N VAL A 406 47.27 47.04 48.88
CA VAL A 406 45.84 47.12 49.22
C VAL A 406 45.68 48.23 50.28
N ALA A 407 45.28 49.41 49.84
CA ALA A 407 45.19 50.61 50.70
C ALA A 407 43.81 50.71 51.38
N ALA A 408 43.79 51.33 52.57
CA ALA A 408 42.56 51.68 53.30
C ALA A 408 41.61 52.62 52.52
N SER A 409 42.01 53.09 51.33
CA SER A 409 41.26 53.98 50.46
C SER A 409 40.08 53.32 49.75
N VAL A 410 40.14 52.03 49.42
CA VAL A 410 39.09 51.36 48.61
C VAL A 410 37.80 51.18 49.41
N GLU A 411 37.90 50.80 50.68
CA GLU A 411 36.74 50.67 51.58
C GLU A 411 36.02 52.03 51.75
N ALA A 412 36.78 53.09 52.03
CA ALA A 412 36.20 54.43 52.17
C ALA A 412 35.60 54.96 50.86
N ALA A 413 36.28 54.72 49.73
CA ALA A 413 35.82 55.16 48.42
C ALA A 413 34.63 54.35 47.89
N PHE A 414 34.51 53.07 48.26
CA PHE A 414 33.32 52.27 48.00
C PHE A 414 32.09 52.90 48.65
N TRP A 415 32.17 53.23 49.94
CA TRP A 415 31.10 53.88 50.67
C TRP A 415 30.75 55.26 50.07
N GLU A 416 31.77 56.06 49.76
CA GLU A 416 31.61 57.36 49.11
C GLU A 416 30.85 57.25 47.78
N ALA A 417 31.21 56.26 46.95
CA ALA A 417 30.61 56.04 45.63
C ALA A 417 29.11 55.70 45.71
N LEU A 418 28.62 55.15 46.82
CA LEU A 418 27.19 54.86 47.00
C LEU A 418 26.35 56.13 47.08
N LYS A 419 26.91 57.27 47.51
CA LYS A 419 26.20 58.56 47.55
C LYS A 419 25.83 59.08 46.15
N SER A 420 26.60 58.69 45.14
CA SER A 420 26.45 59.14 43.75
C SER A 420 25.69 58.18 42.84
N VAL A 421 25.00 57.18 43.40
CA VAL A 421 24.22 56.22 42.60
C VAL A 421 23.02 56.91 41.96
N ASP A 422 22.85 56.70 40.65
CA ASP A 422 21.72 57.26 39.90
C ASP A 422 20.38 56.71 40.41
N LYS A 423 19.34 57.55 40.47
CA LYS A 423 18.01 57.18 40.96
C LYS A 423 17.28 56.16 40.09
N SER A 424 17.75 55.91 38.86
CA SER A 424 17.18 54.90 37.96
C SER A 424 17.66 53.48 38.25
N ILE A 425 18.62 53.30 39.17
CA ILE A 425 19.13 52.00 39.60
C ILE A 425 19.10 51.87 41.11
N GLN A 426 19.09 50.63 41.61
CA GLN A 426 19.11 50.34 43.03
C GLN A 426 20.26 49.40 43.37
N ILE A 427 21.05 49.75 44.37
CA ILE A 427 22.11 48.91 44.91
C ILE A 427 21.81 48.69 46.39
N ILE A 428 21.63 47.45 46.80
CA ILE A 428 21.41 47.05 48.19
C ILE A 428 22.68 46.33 48.65
N VAL A 429 23.31 46.86 49.69
CA VAL A 429 24.50 46.27 50.30
C VAL A 429 24.14 45.78 51.68
N ILE A 430 24.38 44.50 51.94
CA ILE A 430 24.28 43.89 53.27
C ILE A 430 25.71 43.71 53.76
N GLU A 431 26.08 44.35 54.86
CA GLU A 431 27.49 44.39 55.28
C GLU A 431 27.59 44.52 56.81
N ASN A 432 28.61 43.89 57.38
CA ASN A 432 28.89 43.91 58.82
C ASN A 432 29.70 45.13 59.25
N LYS A 433 30.33 45.82 58.30
CA LYS A 433 31.03 47.09 58.52
C LYS A 433 30.08 48.25 58.34
N GLU A 434 30.07 49.16 59.31
CA GLU A 434 29.28 50.38 59.21
C GLU A 434 29.87 51.36 58.17
N PRO A 435 29.02 52.02 57.36
CA PRO A 435 29.46 53.14 56.53
C PRO A 435 29.87 54.34 57.41
N PRO A 436 30.76 55.22 56.93
CA PRO A 436 30.99 56.52 57.55
C PRO A 436 29.67 57.28 57.78
N SER A 437 29.58 58.06 58.85
CA SER A 437 28.33 58.73 59.24
C SER A 437 27.76 59.65 58.14
N ASP A 438 28.62 60.34 57.39
CA ASP A 438 28.21 61.19 56.27
C ASP A 438 27.63 60.39 55.10
N VAL A 439 28.06 59.14 54.92
CA VAL A 439 27.49 58.21 53.93
C VAL A 439 26.17 57.65 54.44
N ALA A 440 26.10 57.25 55.71
CA ALA A 440 24.88 56.77 56.35
C ALA A 440 23.72 57.79 56.24
N ASP A 441 24.03 59.08 56.41
CA ASP A 441 23.06 60.19 56.28
C ASP A 441 22.61 60.43 54.82
N ALA A 442 23.44 60.07 53.84
CA ALA A 442 23.20 60.34 52.42
C ALA A 442 22.50 59.18 51.68
N VAL A 443 22.49 57.99 52.26
CA VAL A 443 21.84 56.80 51.69
C VAL A 443 20.72 56.30 52.61
N HIS A 444 19.91 55.36 52.14
CA HIS A 444 19.01 54.65 53.04
C HIS A 444 19.81 53.61 53.84
N TYR A 445 20.09 53.93 55.10
CA TYR A 445 20.82 53.08 56.03
C TYR A 445 19.88 52.50 57.09
N GLU A 446 19.94 51.19 57.27
CA GLU A 446 19.19 50.43 58.27
C GLU A 446 20.18 49.59 59.09
N TRP A 447 20.27 49.89 60.39
CA TRP A 447 21.13 49.14 61.31
C TRP A 447 20.36 47.98 61.95
N PHE A 448 20.97 46.80 61.99
CA PHE A 448 20.42 45.61 62.62
C PHE A 448 21.26 45.23 63.83
N ALA A 449 20.81 45.62 65.02
CA ALA A 449 21.59 45.53 66.26
C ALA A 449 21.64 44.12 66.88
N GLY A 450 20.84 43.17 66.38
CA GLY A 450 20.82 41.80 66.86
C GLY A 450 20.54 41.71 68.37
N ASP A 451 21.28 40.85 69.06
CA ASP A 451 21.16 40.62 70.51
C ASP A 451 21.60 41.84 71.37
N THR A 452 22.13 42.89 70.75
CA THR A 452 22.62 44.11 71.42
C THR A 452 21.71 45.33 71.24
N ALA A 453 20.52 45.14 70.66
CA ALA A 453 19.54 46.19 70.38
C ALA A 453 19.09 46.95 71.66
N GLN A 454 19.04 48.28 71.59
CA GLN A 454 18.43 49.16 72.60
C GLN A 454 17.00 49.54 72.21
N ASP A 455 16.25 50.19 73.11
CA ASP A 455 14.89 50.68 72.85
C ASP A 455 14.88 51.64 71.64
N GLY A 456 14.28 51.19 70.53
CA GLY A 456 14.19 51.93 69.27
C GLY A 456 15.08 51.37 68.15
N ASP A 457 16.02 50.47 68.45
CA ASP A 457 16.82 49.78 67.44
C ASP A 457 16.04 48.65 66.77
N ARG A 458 16.36 48.38 65.51
CA ARG A 458 15.81 47.25 64.78
C ARG A 458 16.63 45.98 65.10
N VAL A 459 15.97 44.98 65.69
CA VAL A 459 16.63 43.74 66.16
C VAL A 459 17.14 42.88 64.99
N ALA A 460 16.35 42.72 63.92
CA ALA A 460 16.69 41.88 62.78
C ALA A 460 16.06 42.39 61.48
N PHE A 461 16.56 41.88 60.34
CA PHE A 461 16.02 42.20 59.01
C PHE A 461 14.53 41.87 58.90
N ILE A 462 14.15 40.69 59.37
CA ILE A 462 12.76 40.26 59.51
C ILE A 462 12.30 40.60 60.94
N PRO A 463 11.21 41.37 61.12
CA PRO A 463 10.66 41.63 62.45
C PRO A 463 10.32 40.33 63.17
N ALA A 464 10.61 40.23 64.46
CA ALA A 464 10.09 39.14 65.28
C ALA A 464 8.54 39.24 65.32
N PRO A 465 7.81 38.12 65.24
CA PRO A 465 6.34 38.10 65.23
C PRO A 465 5.72 38.66 66.51
#